data_AF-A0ABD0NTE9-F1
#
_entry.id   AF-A0ABD0NTE9-F1
#
_cell.length_a   1.000
_cell.length_b   1.000
_cell.length_c   1.000
_cell.angle_alpha   90.00
_cell.angle_beta   90.00
_cell.angle_gamma   90.00
#
_symmetry.space_group_name_H-M   'P 1'
#
loop_
_entity.id
_entity.type
_entity.pdbx_description
1 polymer ?
#
loop_
_entity_poly.entity_id
_entity_poly.type
_entity_poly.pdbx_seq_one_letter_code
_entity_poly.pdbx_strand_id
1 'polypeptide(L)' 'MGLVNTAFKAEDLLKLRNGNLGIGHTRYSTTGISELQNCQPFVVDTLHGKIAVAHNGELVNASALRKK' A
#
# COMPACT_ATOMS: atom_id res chain seq x y z
N MET A 1 -11.73 -2.83 -2.47
CA MET A 1 -11.10 -4.00 -1.81
C MET A 1 -11.60 -5.25 -2.51
N GLY A 2 -10.79 -6.29 -2.59
CA GLY A 2 -11.16 -7.53 -3.28
C GLY A 2 -9.95 -8.40 -3.57
N LEU A 3 -10.21 -9.51 -4.26
CA LEU A 3 -9.16 -10.35 -4.84
C LEU A 3 -8.44 -9.58 -5.96
N VAL A 4 -7.21 -9.97 -6.27
CA VAL A 4 -6.37 -9.28 -7.28
C VAL A 4 -7.11 -9.15 -8.62
N ASN A 5 -7.81 -10.20 -9.04
CA ASN A 5 -8.55 -10.22 -10.31
C ASN A 5 -9.77 -9.30 -10.35
N THR A 6 -10.31 -8.87 -9.21
CA THR A 6 -11.45 -7.94 -9.13
C THR A 6 -11.06 -6.54 -8.67
N ALA A 7 -9.87 -6.40 -8.08
CA ALA A 7 -9.34 -5.13 -7.61
C ALA A 7 -8.81 -4.22 -8.72
N PHE A 8 -8.39 -4.79 -9.86
CA PHE A 8 -7.84 -4.05 -10.99
C PHE A 8 -8.72 -4.22 -12.22
N LYS A 9 -9.13 -3.10 -12.83
CA LYS A 9 -9.74 -3.08 -14.17
C LYS A 9 -8.65 -2.94 -15.23
N ALA A 10 -8.97 -3.29 -16.47
CA ALA A 10 -8.03 -3.14 -17.60
C ALA A 10 -7.51 -1.70 -17.72
N GLU A 11 -8.39 -0.72 -17.50
CA GLU A 11 -8.06 0.71 -17.49
C GLU A 11 -7.03 1.10 -16.42
N ASP A 12 -7.03 0.45 -15.27
CA ASP A 12 -6.06 0.71 -14.19
C ASP A 12 -4.68 0.18 -14.58
N LEU A 13 -4.63 -1.00 -15.19
CA LEU A 13 -3.38 -1.58 -15.69
C LEU A 13 -2.78 -0.75 -16.84
N LEU A 14 -3.62 -0.16 -17.70
CA LEU A 14 -3.15 0.72 -18.77
C LEU A 14 -2.42 1.95 -18.22
N LYS A 15 -2.83 2.51 -17.08
CA LYS A 15 -2.16 3.65 -16.43
C LYS A 15 -0.75 3.31 -15.94
N LEU A 16 -0.46 2.03 -15.70
CA LEU A 16 0.84 1.56 -15.21
C LEU A 16 1.84 1.25 -16.32
N ARG A 17 1.40 1.20 -17.59
CA ARG A 17 2.21 0.73 -18.73
C ARG A 17 3.53 1.46 -18.98
N ASN A 18 3.62 2.72 -18.57
CA ASN A 18 4.81 3.53 -18.82
C ASN A 18 5.87 3.36 -17.72
N GLY A 19 5.59 2.59 -16.67
CA GLY A 19 6.55 2.24 -15.62
C GLY A 19 7.28 0.94 -15.92
N ASN A 20 8.57 0.87 -15.59
CA ASN A 20 9.39 -0.34 -15.68
C ASN A 20 9.73 -0.95 -14.30
N LEU A 21 9.26 -0.33 -13.21
CA LEU A 21 9.46 -0.77 -11.84
C LEU A 21 8.20 -0.46 -11.02
N GLY A 22 7.82 -1.37 -10.13
CA GLY A 22 6.66 -1.19 -9.26
C GLY A 22 6.64 -2.20 -8.11
N ILE A 23 5.84 -1.88 -7.10
CA ILE A 23 5.52 -2.77 -5.98
C ILE A 23 4.01 -2.95 -5.87
N GLY A 24 3.58 -4.08 -5.31
CA GLY A 24 2.17 -4.38 -5.05
C GLY A 24 2.01 -5.07 -3.70
N HIS A 25 0.79 -5.05 -3.17
CA HIS A 25 0.50 -5.67 -1.88
C HIS A 25 -0.89 -6.30 -1.88
N THR A 26 -0.99 -7.52 -1.35
CA THR A 26 -2.25 -8.19 -1.04
C THR A 26 -2.41 -8.24 0.48
N ARG A 27 -3.41 -7.53 0.99
CA ARG A 27 -3.65 -7.47 2.44
C ARG A 27 -4.50 -8.66 2.89
N TYR A 28 -3.95 -9.49 3.77
CA TYR A 28 -4.76 -10.29 4.67
C TYR A 28 -5.15 -9.41 5.86
N SER A 29 -6.42 -9.39 6.26
CA SER A 29 -6.85 -8.50 7.34
C SER A 29 -6.32 -9.02 8.67
N THR A 30 -5.34 -8.31 9.23
CA THR A 30 -4.87 -8.46 10.61
C THR A 30 -5.53 -7.40 11.49
N THR A 31 -4.88 -6.99 12.58
CA THR A 31 -5.30 -5.91 13.48
C THR A 31 -5.61 -4.61 12.71
N GLY A 32 -6.68 -3.93 13.13
CA GLY A 32 -7.14 -2.67 12.52
C GLY A 32 -8.37 -2.84 11.63
N ILE A 33 -8.89 -1.71 11.13
CA ILE A 33 -10.14 -1.68 10.38
C ILE A 33 -9.88 -2.03 8.91
N SER A 34 -10.78 -2.80 8.31
CA SER A 34 -10.76 -3.11 6.88
C SER A 34 -11.33 -1.93 6.08
N GLU A 35 -10.49 -0.91 5.87
CA GLU A 35 -10.81 0.28 5.08
C GLU A 35 -9.86 0.43 3.90
N LEU A 36 -10.35 1.09 2.84
CA LEU A 36 -9.57 1.37 1.63
C LEU A 36 -8.29 2.18 1.93
N GLN A 37 -8.35 3.10 2.89
CA GLN A 37 -7.19 3.91 3.29
C GLN A 37 -6.04 3.09 3.87
N ASN A 38 -6.31 1.87 4.33
CA ASN A 38 -5.32 0.94 4.87
C ASN A 38 -4.79 -0.04 3.80
N CYS A 39 -5.24 0.08 2.54
CA CYS A 39 -4.71 -0.69 1.42
C CYS A 39 -3.35 -0.12 1.00
N GLN A 40 -2.30 -0.92 1.17
CA GLN A 40 -0.96 -0.64 0.69
C GLN A 40 -0.83 -0.90 -0.82
N PRO A 41 0.16 -0.33 -1.53
CA PRO A 41 1.30 0.46 -1.02
C PRO A 41 0.95 1.83 -0.46
N PHE A 42 1.62 2.25 0.61
CA PHE A 42 1.56 3.64 1.07
C PHE A 42 2.54 4.49 0.30
N VAL A 43 2.09 5.64 -0.20
CA VAL A 43 2.92 6.61 -0.91
C VAL A 43 2.97 7.90 -0.10
N VAL A 44 4.18 8.39 0.16
CA VAL A 44 4.41 9.64 0.90
C VAL A 44 5.35 10.54 0.12
N ASP A 45 5.08 11.84 0.15
CA ASP A 45 5.97 12.86 -0.39
C ASP A 45 7.06 13.20 0.64
N THR A 46 8.32 13.19 0.22
CA THR A 46 9.47 13.52 1.05
C THR A 46 10.36 14.55 0.35
N LEU A 47 11.36 15.07 1.07
CA LEU A 47 12.37 15.97 0.48
C LEU A 47 13.20 15.30 -0.64
N HIS A 48 13.22 13.97 -0.69
CA HIS A 48 13.93 13.19 -1.71
C HIS A 48 13.00 12.70 -2.83
N GLY A 49 11.76 13.22 -2.89
CA GLY A 49 10.72 12.77 -3.80
C GLY A 49 9.76 11.78 -3.15
N LYS A 50 8.97 11.10 -3.99
CA LYS A 50 7.95 10.14 -3.54
C LYS A 50 8.61 8.84 -3.09
N ILE A 51 8.23 8.38 -1.90
CA ILE A 51 8.59 7.05 -1.40
C ILE A 51 7.32 6.20 -1.34
N ALA A 52 7.40 4.98 -1.86
CA ALA A 52 6.35 3.99 -1.76
C ALA A 52 6.83 2.80 -0.91
N VAL A 53 5.98 2.33 0.02
CA VAL A 53 6.29 1.17 0.87
C VAL A 53 5.12 0.19 0.89
N ALA A 54 5.47 -1.09 0.80
CA ALA A 54 4.60 -2.21 1.08
C ALA A 54 5.27 -3.10 2.12
N HIS A 55 4.51 -3.60 3.08
CA HIS A 55 5.01 -4.30 4.26
C HIS A 55 4.07 -5.45 4.64
N ASN A 56 4.66 -6.57 5.06
CA ASN A 56 3.97 -7.70 5.66
C ASN A 56 4.52 -7.95 7.07
N GLY A 57 3.71 -7.69 8.09
CA GLY A 57 4.08 -7.85 9.50
C GLY A 57 3.29 -6.89 10.40
N GLU A 58 3.82 -6.64 11.59
CA GLU A 58 3.22 -5.72 12.57
C GLU A 58 4.32 -4.96 13.32
N LEU A 59 4.06 -3.69 13.65
CA LEU A 59 4.95 -2.89 14.48
C LEU A 59 4.46 -2.95 15.93
N VAL A 60 5.02 -3.85 16.73
CA VAL A 60 4.59 -4.08 18.13
C VAL A 60 4.67 -2.82 19.01
N ASN A 61 5.48 -1.84 18.63
CA ASN A 61 5.65 -0.55 19.31
C ASN A 61 5.11 0.64 18.49
N ALA A 62 4.17 0.42 17.58
CA ALA A 62 3.61 1.46 16.69
C ALA A 62 3.11 2.70 17.44
N SER A 63 2.44 2.53 18.59
CA SER A 63 1.95 3.66 19.40
C SER A 63 3.09 4.53 19.94
N ALA A 64 4.19 3.91 20.36
CA ALA A 64 5.37 4.63 20.84
C ALA A 64 6.10 5.34 19.68
N LEU A 65 6.23 4.68 18.52
CA LEU A 65 6.84 5.27 17.33
C LEU A 65 6.04 6.48 16.82
N ARG A 66 4.71 6.42 16.86
CA ARG A 66 3.82 7.51 16.37
C ARG A 66 3.85 8.77 17.24
N LYS A 67 4.23 8.66 18.51
CA LYS A 67 4.31 9.80 19.44
C LYS A 67 5.63 10.57 19.36
N LYS A 68 6.64 9.99 18.72
CA LYS A 68 7.92 10.67 18.47
C LYS A 68 7.78 11.61 17.27
#